data_AF-A0A1V3SV87-F1
#
_entry.id   AF-A0A1V3SV87-F1
#
_cell.length_a   1.000
_cell.length_b   1.000
_cell.length_c   1.000
_cell.angle_alpha   90.00
_cell.angle_beta   90.00
_cell.angle_gamma   90.00
#
_symmetry.space_group_name_H-M   'P 1'
#
loop_
_entity.id
_entity.type
_entity.pdbx_description
1 polymer ?
#
loop_
_entity_poly.entity_id
_entity_poly.type
_entity_poly.pdbx_seq_one_letter_code
_entity_poly.pdbx_strand_id
1 'polypeptide(L)'
;MAFLVRSSGAVVKDRETMEEILGTCGVSLELWPVQSTDRTAALLSRDSPGTEEVEEILSEQDRYFQKLREAHGYQTRDLVVVYPELPGLSAMLDRFRPIHYHEDDEVRYVVDGEGVFGFVLPDGDQVELLVEKGDFIRVPRLLEHWFRLTETRRIKAIRYFTGTAGWVPVYTGTPSLFSGETARTA
;
A
#
# COMPACT_ATOMS: atom_id res chain seq x y z
N MET A 1 -12.89 -6.60 0.66
CA MET A 1 -12.74 -6.43 -0.79
C MET A 1 -12.30 -5.01 -1.04
N ALA A 2 -11.22 -4.80 -1.81
CA ALA A 2 -10.79 -3.46 -2.23
C ALA A 2 -11.95 -2.65 -2.82
N PHE A 3 -11.96 -1.35 -2.53
CA PHE A 3 -12.88 -0.39 -3.14
C PHE A 3 -12.20 0.97 -3.25
N LEU A 4 -12.67 1.78 -4.19
CA LEU A 4 -12.18 3.12 -4.46
C LEU A 4 -13.28 4.14 -4.16
N VAL A 5 -12.93 5.25 -3.52
CA VAL A 5 -13.82 6.37 -3.22
C VAL A 5 -13.30 7.59 -3.97
N ARG A 6 -14.16 8.29 -4.72
CA ARG A 6 -13.81 9.58 -5.32
C ARG A 6 -14.02 10.71 -4.33
N SER A 7 -13.38 11.86 -4.55
CA SER A 7 -13.57 13.05 -3.70
C SER A 7 -15.04 13.50 -3.58
N SER A 8 -15.86 13.19 -4.59
CA SER A 8 -17.31 13.40 -4.59
C SER A 8 -18.10 12.51 -3.63
N GLY A 9 -17.46 11.50 -3.03
CA GLY A 9 -18.08 10.46 -2.20
C GLY A 9 -18.60 9.25 -2.99
N ALA A 10 -18.47 9.24 -4.32
CA ALA A 10 -18.86 8.09 -5.13
C ALA A 10 -17.95 6.88 -4.84
N VAL A 11 -18.56 5.72 -4.58
CA VAL A 11 -17.85 4.46 -4.28
C VAL A 11 -17.86 3.53 -5.49
N VAL A 12 -16.69 3.03 -5.85
CA VAL A 12 -16.46 2.06 -6.91
C VAL A 12 -16.00 0.76 -6.26
N LYS A 13 -16.80 -0.30 -6.40
CA LYS A 13 -16.49 -1.66 -5.88
C LYS A 13 -16.12 -2.64 -6.99
N ASP A 14 -16.38 -2.28 -8.25
CA ASP A 14 -16.01 -3.08 -9.41
C ASP A 14 -14.52 -2.93 -9.73
N ARG A 15 -13.81 -4.05 -9.86
CA ARG A 15 -12.35 -4.06 -9.99
C ARG A 15 -11.87 -3.54 -11.34
N GLU A 16 -12.56 -3.89 -12.43
CA GLU A 16 -12.22 -3.41 -13.77
C GLU A 16 -12.31 -1.87 -13.82
N THR A 17 -13.39 -1.31 -13.29
CA THR A 17 -13.57 0.15 -13.19
C THR A 17 -12.50 0.80 -12.29
N MET A 18 -12.12 0.16 -11.17
CA MET A 18 -11.02 0.67 -10.33
C MET A 18 -9.69 0.70 -11.09
N GLU A 19 -9.34 -0.39 -11.78
CA GLU A 19 -8.12 -0.49 -12.56
C GLU A 19 -8.08 0.52 -13.71
N GLU A 20 -9.21 0.79 -14.37
CA GLU A 20 -9.32 1.84 -15.38
C GLU A 20 -9.04 3.23 -14.80
N ILE A 21 -9.67 3.57 -13.66
CA ILE A 21 -9.47 4.87 -12.99
C ILE A 21 -8.01 5.03 -12.55
N LEU A 22 -7.46 4.04 -11.87
CA LEU A 22 -6.07 4.03 -11.39
C LEU A 22 -5.08 4.07 -12.56
N GLY A 23 -5.41 3.40 -13.67
CA GLY A 23 -4.62 3.39 -14.89
C GLY A 23 -4.45 4.78 -15.52
N THR A 24 -5.39 5.71 -15.30
CA THR A 24 -5.27 7.09 -15.79
C THR A 24 -4.08 7.85 -15.18
N CYS A 25 -3.69 7.52 -13.94
CA CYS A 25 -2.50 8.06 -13.28
C CYS A 25 -1.32 7.07 -13.26
N GLY A 26 -1.43 5.94 -13.96
CA GLY A 26 -0.38 4.93 -14.07
C GLY A 26 -0.25 4.00 -12.87
N VAL A 27 -1.16 4.08 -11.89
CA VAL A 27 -1.21 3.13 -10.77
C VAL A 27 -1.72 1.79 -11.28
N SER A 28 -1.01 0.71 -10.95
CA SER A 28 -1.47 -0.66 -11.23
C SER A 28 -1.87 -1.36 -9.93
N LEU A 29 -3.03 -2.03 -9.97
CA LEU A 29 -3.57 -2.86 -8.91
C LEU A 29 -3.69 -4.29 -9.43
N GLU A 30 -3.14 -5.27 -8.73
CA GLU A 30 -3.26 -6.69 -9.04
C GLU A 30 -3.72 -7.47 -7.82
N LEU A 31 -4.47 -8.57 -8.03
CA LEU A 31 -4.78 -9.52 -6.96
C LEU A 31 -3.75 -10.65 -6.94
N TRP A 32 -2.95 -10.71 -5.88
CA TRP A 32 -1.93 -11.72 -5.63
C TRP A 32 -2.32 -12.57 -4.42
N PRO A 33 -2.89 -13.77 -4.60
CA PRO A 33 -3.25 -14.64 -3.49
C PRO A 33 -2.07 -14.91 -2.55
N VAL A 34 -2.20 -14.48 -1.29
CA VAL A 34 -1.20 -14.71 -0.25
C VAL A 34 -1.04 -16.20 -0.04
N GLN A 35 0.17 -16.70 -0.30
CA GLN A 35 0.51 -18.08 0.01
C GLN A 35 0.74 -18.20 1.51
N SER A 36 0.11 -19.15 2.15
CA SER A 36 0.31 -19.35 3.57
C SER A 36 0.04 -20.80 3.96
N THR A 37 0.98 -21.39 4.68
CA THR A 37 0.72 -22.55 5.53
C THR A 37 -0.01 -22.10 6.80
N ASP A 38 -0.52 -23.05 7.60
CA ASP A 38 -1.10 -22.74 8.92
C ASP A 38 -0.11 -21.98 9.81
N ARG A 39 1.18 -22.33 9.71
CA ARG A 39 2.26 -21.65 10.43
C ARG A 39 2.44 -20.22 9.96
N THR A 40 2.58 -19.99 8.65
CA THR A 40 2.77 -18.63 8.11
C THR A 40 1.54 -17.75 8.38
N ALA A 41 0.34 -18.32 8.35
CA ALA A 41 -0.89 -17.62 8.72
C ALA A 41 -0.87 -17.21 10.21
N ALA A 42 -0.41 -18.08 11.11
CA ALA A 42 -0.23 -17.75 12.52
C ALA A 42 0.86 -16.69 12.76
N LEU A 43 1.93 -16.68 11.96
CA LEU A 43 2.96 -15.64 12.04
C LEU A 43 2.42 -14.29 11.55
N LEU A 44 1.67 -14.27 10.45
CA LEU A 44 1.02 -13.06 9.92
C LEU A 44 0.01 -12.46 10.90
N SER A 45 -0.63 -13.25 11.77
CA SER A 45 -1.57 -12.72 12.77
C SER A 45 -0.89 -12.07 13.99
N ARG A 46 0.43 -12.21 14.16
CA ARG A 46 1.17 -11.59 15.29
C ARG A 46 1.48 -10.13 15.02
N ASP A 47 1.52 -9.32 16.07
CA ASP A 47 1.84 -7.89 15.97
C ASP A 47 3.33 -7.65 15.68
N SER A 48 4.20 -8.45 16.29
CA SER A 48 5.64 -8.33 16.14
C SER A 48 6.27 -9.71 15.93
N PRO A 49 6.28 -10.22 14.69
CA PRO A 49 7.06 -11.40 14.35
C PRO A 49 8.57 -11.09 14.48
N GLY A 50 9.35 -12.08 14.91
CA GLY A 50 10.81 -11.98 14.97
C GLY A 50 11.47 -12.01 13.59
N THR A 51 12.76 -11.69 13.52
CA THR A 51 13.49 -11.60 12.24
C THR A 51 13.44 -12.88 11.41
N GLU A 52 13.64 -14.06 12.03
CA GLU A 52 13.55 -15.35 11.33
C GLU A 52 12.13 -15.65 10.84
N GLU A 53 11.12 -15.25 11.61
CA GLU A 53 9.70 -15.41 11.26
C GLU A 53 9.31 -14.48 10.09
N VAL A 54 9.87 -13.27 10.04
CA VAL A 54 9.71 -12.36 8.90
C VAL A 54 10.32 -12.96 7.64
N GLU A 55 11.53 -13.53 7.73
CA GLU A 55 12.16 -14.19 6.56
C GLU A 55 11.34 -15.39 6.08
N GLU A 56 10.74 -16.16 7.00
CA GLU A 56 9.81 -17.25 6.68
C GLU A 56 8.58 -16.73 5.90
N ILE A 57 7.96 -15.63 6.37
CA ILE A 57 6.84 -14.99 5.68
C ILE A 57 7.24 -14.52 4.27
N LEU A 58 8.40 -13.87 4.14
CA LEU A 58 8.91 -13.36 2.86
C LEU A 58 9.18 -14.51 1.89
N SER A 59 9.85 -15.55 2.35
CA SER A 59 10.20 -16.74 1.54
C SER A 59 8.96 -17.41 0.95
N GLU A 60 7.86 -17.48 1.71
CA GLU A 60 6.59 -18.05 1.23
C GLU A 60 5.99 -17.24 0.06
N GLN A 61 6.34 -15.96 -0.10
CA GLN A 61 5.89 -15.11 -1.20
C GLN A 61 6.90 -14.99 -2.37
N ASP A 62 7.99 -15.77 -2.40
CA ASP A 62 9.11 -15.58 -3.33
C ASP A 62 8.77 -15.59 -4.80
N ARG A 63 7.74 -16.34 -5.21
CA ARG A 63 7.30 -16.38 -6.62
C ARG A 63 7.00 -14.98 -7.18
N TYR A 64 6.41 -14.11 -6.36
CA TYR A 64 6.08 -12.74 -6.74
C TYR A 64 7.33 -11.87 -6.78
N PHE A 65 8.26 -12.10 -5.86
CA PHE A 65 9.54 -11.43 -5.89
C PHE A 65 10.30 -11.80 -7.16
N GLN A 66 10.43 -13.08 -7.52
CA GLN A 66 11.11 -13.48 -8.76
C GLN A 66 10.45 -12.88 -10.01
N LYS A 67 9.11 -12.88 -10.11
CA LYS A 67 8.37 -12.19 -11.18
C LYS A 67 8.79 -10.71 -11.29
N LEU A 68 8.85 -10.01 -10.16
CA LEU A 68 9.24 -8.60 -10.10
C LEU A 68 10.72 -8.37 -10.43
N ARG A 69 11.63 -9.25 -9.99
CA ARG A 69 13.06 -9.18 -10.33
C ARG A 69 13.27 -9.29 -11.83
N GLU A 70 12.61 -10.24 -12.48
CA GLU A 70 12.73 -10.48 -13.92
C GLU A 70 12.11 -9.34 -14.75
N ALA A 71 10.93 -8.87 -14.37
CA ALA A 71 10.19 -7.86 -15.15
C ALA A 71 10.67 -6.42 -14.92
N HIS A 72 11.14 -6.10 -13.71
CA HIS A 72 11.36 -4.72 -13.28
C HIS A 72 12.69 -4.48 -12.55
N GLY A 73 13.51 -5.52 -12.35
CA GLY A 73 14.85 -5.36 -11.79
C GLY A 73 14.89 -5.07 -10.28
N TYR A 74 13.83 -5.41 -9.53
CA TYR A 74 13.87 -5.35 -8.07
C TYR A 74 15.02 -6.22 -7.52
N GLN A 75 15.63 -5.81 -6.41
CA GLN A 75 16.83 -6.43 -5.85
C GLN A 75 16.64 -6.91 -4.42
N THR A 76 15.85 -6.18 -3.64
CA THR A 76 15.59 -6.50 -2.23
C THR A 76 14.11 -6.32 -1.91
N ARG A 77 13.71 -6.92 -0.79
CA ARG A 77 12.38 -6.78 -0.21
C ARG A 77 12.46 -6.80 1.31
N ASP A 78 11.49 -6.21 1.95
CA ASP A 78 11.28 -6.36 3.39
C ASP A 78 9.78 -6.41 3.72
N LEU A 79 9.47 -6.70 4.99
CA LEU A 79 8.11 -6.67 5.50
C LEU A 79 7.97 -5.44 6.41
N VAL A 80 7.13 -4.49 6.02
CA VAL A 80 6.67 -3.46 6.95
C VAL A 80 5.54 -4.03 7.79
N VAL A 81 5.64 -3.89 9.10
CA VAL A 81 4.65 -4.39 10.07
C VAL A 81 4.15 -3.22 10.90
N VAL A 82 2.86 -2.91 10.74
CA VAL A 82 2.19 -1.83 11.46
C VAL A 82 1.02 -2.42 12.24
N TYR A 83 0.96 -2.07 13.53
CA TYR A 83 -0.06 -2.51 14.48
C TYR A 83 -0.34 -1.38 15.49
N PRO A 84 -1.48 -1.38 16.21
CA PRO A 84 -1.93 -0.23 17.00
C PRO A 84 -0.94 0.23 18.08
N GLU A 85 -0.22 -0.70 18.71
CA GLU A 85 0.74 -0.45 19.79
C GLU A 85 2.18 -0.21 19.30
N LEU A 86 2.40 -0.10 17.99
CA LEU A 86 3.74 0.10 17.44
C LEU A 86 4.37 1.39 18.00
N PRO A 87 5.55 1.32 18.65
CA PRO A 87 6.23 2.52 19.15
C PRO A 87 6.51 3.52 18.02
N GLY A 88 6.10 4.77 18.21
CA GLY A 88 6.28 5.83 17.20
C GLY A 88 5.26 5.82 16.06
N LEU A 89 4.20 4.99 16.14
CA LEU A 89 3.16 4.91 15.12
C LEU A 89 2.61 6.27 14.68
N SER A 90 2.26 7.15 15.64
CA SER A 90 1.73 8.48 15.29
C SER A 90 2.70 9.28 14.43
N ALA A 91 3.97 9.33 14.83
CA ALA A 91 5.00 10.06 14.09
C ALA A 91 5.29 9.45 12.71
N MET A 92 5.16 8.13 12.57
CA MET A 92 5.23 7.45 11.28
C MET A 92 4.04 7.86 10.39
N LEU A 93 2.82 7.81 10.92
CA LEU A 93 1.60 8.18 10.18
C LEU A 93 1.59 9.64 9.75
N ASP A 94 2.10 10.54 10.59
CA ASP A 94 2.17 11.97 10.28
C ASP A 94 3.10 12.27 9.09
N ARG A 95 4.01 11.35 8.73
CA ARG A 95 4.86 11.49 7.53
C ARG A 95 4.16 11.06 6.25
N PHE A 96 3.20 10.13 6.33
CA PHE A 96 2.50 9.55 5.18
C PHE A 96 1.20 10.27 4.84
N ARG A 97 0.63 11.01 5.80
CA ARG A 97 -0.62 11.78 5.64
C ARG A 97 -0.53 12.93 4.64
N PRO A 98 0.52 13.77 4.63
CA PRO A 98 0.59 14.86 3.67
C PRO A 98 0.78 14.32 2.25
N ILE A 99 0.20 14.99 1.25
CA ILE A 99 0.38 14.62 -0.16
C ILE A 99 1.86 14.80 -0.54
N HIS A 100 2.43 13.75 -1.14
CA HIS A 100 3.83 13.69 -1.53
C HIS A 100 4.01 12.81 -2.78
N TYR A 101 5.22 12.82 -3.34
CA TYR A 101 5.65 11.83 -4.32
C TYR A 101 7.02 11.26 -3.95
N HIS A 102 7.40 10.21 -4.68
CA HIS A 102 8.70 9.55 -4.61
C HIS A 102 9.40 9.60 -5.97
N GLU A 103 10.74 9.62 -5.99
CA GLU A 103 11.52 9.61 -7.24
C GLU A 103 11.62 8.19 -7.85
N ASP A 104 11.37 7.17 -7.03
CA ASP A 104 11.21 5.78 -7.44
C ASP A 104 9.73 5.35 -7.30
N ASP A 105 9.39 4.24 -7.95
CA ASP A 105 8.07 3.63 -7.79
C ASP A 105 7.85 3.15 -6.34
N GLU A 106 6.66 3.40 -5.79
CA GLU A 106 6.24 2.85 -4.52
C GLU A 106 5.44 1.57 -4.74
N VAL A 107 6.03 0.43 -4.34
CA VAL A 107 5.41 -0.89 -4.50
C VAL A 107 5.09 -1.51 -3.15
N ARG A 108 3.86 -1.99 -2.99
CA ARG A 108 3.37 -2.69 -1.80
C ARG A 108 2.59 -3.93 -2.19
N TYR A 109 2.88 -5.03 -1.49
CA TYR A 109 2.05 -6.22 -1.52
C TYR A 109 1.48 -6.47 -0.12
N VAL A 110 0.18 -6.25 0.06
CA VAL A 110 -0.46 -6.38 1.38
C VAL A 110 -0.69 -7.86 1.70
N VAL A 111 -0.12 -8.33 2.81
CA VAL A 111 -0.17 -9.74 3.23
C VAL A 111 -1.01 -9.97 4.50
N ASP A 112 -1.32 -8.90 5.25
CA ASP A 112 -2.25 -8.91 6.38
C ASP A 112 -2.79 -7.49 6.62
N GLY A 113 -4.01 -7.37 7.17
CA GLY A 113 -4.64 -6.08 7.47
C GLY A 113 -5.02 -5.27 6.23
N GLU A 114 -5.10 -3.96 6.39
CA GLU A 114 -5.66 -3.03 5.40
C GLU A 114 -5.15 -1.59 5.59
N GLY A 115 -5.25 -0.80 4.52
CA GLY A 115 -4.87 0.60 4.51
C GLY A 115 -5.52 1.35 3.35
N VAL A 116 -5.34 2.65 3.31
CA VAL A 116 -5.89 3.50 2.25
C VAL A 116 -4.78 4.30 1.59
N PHE A 117 -4.62 4.08 0.30
CA PHE A 117 -3.81 4.94 -0.57
C PHE A 117 -4.70 5.99 -1.19
N GLY A 118 -4.27 7.24 -1.17
CA GLY A 118 -4.90 8.29 -1.94
C GLY A 118 -4.04 8.76 -3.10
N PHE A 119 -4.68 9.17 -4.19
CA PHE A 119 -4.01 9.61 -5.41
C PHE A 119 -4.62 10.91 -5.94
N VAL A 120 -3.76 11.79 -6.46
CA VAL A 120 -4.19 12.92 -7.28
C VAL A 120 -4.24 12.48 -8.73
N LEU A 121 -5.41 12.61 -9.37
CA LEU A 121 -5.63 12.23 -10.76
C LEU A 121 -5.18 13.34 -11.73
N PRO A 122 -4.92 13.03 -13.01
CA PRO A 122 -4.45 14.01 -13.98
C PRO A 122 -5.43 15.17 -14.24
N ASP A 123 -6.72 14.96 -13.99
CA ASP A 123 -7.77 15.98 -14.10
C ASP A 123 -7.90 16.87 -12.85
N GLY A 124 -7.09 16.63 -11.82
CA GLY A 124 -7.10 17.33 -10.54
C GLY A 124 -8.10 16.77 -9.52
N ASP A 125 -8.89 15.75 -9.86
CA ASP A 125 -9.69 15.01 -8.89
C ASP A 125 -8.77 14.17 -7.97
N GLN A 126 -9.32 13.69 -6.86
CA GLN A 126 -8.63 12.82 -5.92
C GLN A 126 -9.45 11.57 -5.65
N VAL A 127 -8.76 10.45 -5.45
CA VAL A 127 -9.37 9.16 -5.11
C VAL A 127 -8.67 8.53 -3.92
N GLU A 128 -9.40 7.76 -3.12
CA GLU A 128 -8.88 6.90 -2.06
C GLU A 128 -9.20 5.44 -2.38
N LEU A 129 -8.18 4.60 -2.43
CA LEU A 129 -8.24 3.16 -2.63
C LEU A 129 -7.98 2.44 -1.31
N LEU A 130 -8.97 1.68 -0.82
CA LEU A 130 -8.75 0.72 0.25
C LEU A 130 -8.05 -0.52 -0.33
N VAL A 131 -6.89 -0.84 0.23
CA VAL A 131 -6.12 -2.05 -0.07
C VAL A 131 -6.15 -2.99 1.12
N GLU A 132 -6.25 -4.28 0.86
CA GLU A 132 -6.32 -5.32 1.87
C GLU A 132 -5.45 -6.53 1.51
N LYS A 133 -5.41 -7.53 2.38
CA LYS A 133 -4.69 -8.79 2.15
C LYS A 133 -4.93 -9.34 0.73
N GLY A 134 -3.84 -9.50 -0.01
CA GLY A 134 -3.82 -10.01 -1.37
C GLY A 134 -3.69 -8.92 -2.43
N ASP A 135 -3.89 -7.65 -2.12
CA ASP A 135 -3.69 -6.58 -3.08
C ASP A 135 -2.19 -6.26 -3.25
N PHE A 136 -1.76 -6.29 -4.50
CA PHE A 136 -0.50 -5.73 -4.95
C PHE A 136 -0.76 -4.40 -5.63
N ILE A 137 -0.04 -3.36 -5.20
CA ILE A 137 -0.12 -2.02 -5.79
C ILE A 137 1.27 -1.53 -6.16
N ARG A 138 1.38 -0.93 -7.34
CA ARG A 138 2.54 -0.18 -7.78
C ARG A 138 2.10 1.24 -8.14
N VAL A 139 2.61 2.18 -7.35
CA VAL A 139 2.43 3.62 -7.51
C VAL A 139 3.64 4.12 -8.31
N PRO A 140 3.45 4.71 -9.50
CA PRO A 140 4.57 5.18 -10.31
C PRO A 140 5.26 6.36 -9.63
N ARG A 141 6.58 6.48 -9.85
CA ARG A 141 7.35 7.66 -9.43
C ARG A 141 6.69 8.96 -9.88
N LEU A 142 6.92 10.02 -9.10
CA LEU A 142 6.41 11.38 -9.32
C LEU A 142 4.88 11.52 -9.25
N LEU A 143 4.12 10.45 -8.98
CA LEU A 143 2.70 10.55 -8.72
C LEU A 143 2.46 11.07 -7.30
N GLU A 144 1.65 12.12 -7.20
CA GLU A 144 1.18 12.63 -5.92
C GLU A 144 0.20 11.66 -5.27
N HIS A 145 0.56 11.23 -4.06
CA HIS A 145 -0.21 10.28 -3.27
C HIS A 145 -0.06 10.55 -1.77
N TRP A 146 -0.88 9.87 -0.98
CA TRP A 146 -0.77 9.80 0.47
C TRP A 146 -1.19 8.42 0.96
N PHE A 147 -0.88 8.12 2.22
CA PHE A 147 -1.32 6.89 2.86
C PHE A 147 -1.86 7.16 4.26
N ARG A 148 -2.94 6.46 4.60
CA ARG A 148 -3.48 6.39 5.97
C ARG A 148 -3.92 4.97 6.30
N LEU A 149 -3.88 4.63 7.59
CA LEU A 149 -4.48 3.40 8.07
C LEU A 149 -6.00 3.55 8.19
N THR A 150 -6.69 2.40 8.17
CA THR A 150 -8.08 2.31 8.62
C THR A 150 -8.16 2.34 10.15
N GLU A 151 -9.37 2.24 10.69
CA GLU A 151 -9.61 2.21 12.15
C GLU A 151 -8.92 1.02 12.84
N THR A 152 -8.68 -0.08 12.11
CA THR A 152 -7.98 -1.26 12.64
C THR A 152 -6.52 -0.98 12.96
N ARG A 153 -5.92 0.06 12.35
CA ARG A 153 -4.52 0.48 12.50
C ARG A 153 -3.53 -0.68 12.32
N ARG A 154 -3.88 -1.61 11.44
CA ARG A 154 -3.09 -2.82 11.19
C ARG A 154 -2.89 -3.04 9.70
N ILE A 155 -1.62 -3.12 9.29
CA ILE A 155 -1.24 -3.56 7.96
C ILE A 155 0.14 -4.22 7.99
N LYS A 156 0.28 -5.34 7.27
CA LYS A 156 1.58 -5.90 6.91
C LYS A 156 1.69 -5.89 5.39
N ALA A 157 2.74 -5.27 4.88
CA ALA A 157 2.98 -5.20 3.45
C ALA A 157 4.44 -5.54 3.14
N ILE A 158 4.64 -6.33 2.09
CA ILE A 158 5.97 -6.54 1.51
C ILE A 158 6.29 -5.34 0.63
N ARG A 159 7.43 -4.72 0.87
CA ARG A 159 7.97 -3.64 0.05
C ARG A 159 9.06 -4.21 -0.84
N TYR A 160 9.15 -3.74 -2.08
CA TYR A 160 10.17 -4.16 -3.04
C TYR A 160 10.99 -2.96 -3.47
N PHE A 161 12.30 -3.13 -3.57
CA PHE A 161 13.23 -2.05 -3.90
C PHE A 161 14.16 -2.43 -5.06
N THR A 162 14.32 -1.51 -6.01
CA THR A 162 15.35 -1.59 -7.07
C THR A 162 16.71 -1.06 -6.58
N GLY A 163 16.71 -0.25 -5.51
CA GLY A 163 17.87 0.35 -4.85
C GLY A 163 17.48 1.09 -3.56
N THR A 164 18.42 1.76 -2.87
CA THR A 164 18.21 2.32 -1.52
C THR A 164 17.76 3.79 -1.48
N ALA A 165 17.64 4.49 -2.62
CA ALA A 165 17.65 5.95 -2.64
C ALA A 165 16.28 6.66 -2.82
N GLY A 166 15.29 6.10 -3.50
CA GLY A 166 14.11 6.89 -3.94
C GLY A 166 12.85 6.87 -3.08
N TRP A 167 12.85 6.31 -1.86
CA TRP A 167 11.66 6.27 -1.00
C TRP A 167 11.45 7.53 -0.13
N VAL A 168 12.33 8.53 -0.24
CA VAL A 168 12.18 9.77 0.53
C VAL A 168 10.98 10.55 -0.01
N PRO A 169 10.00 10.95 0.83
CA PRO A 169 8.85 11.71 0.37
C PRO A 169 9.25 13.15 0.01
N VAL A 170 8.81 13.63 -1.14
CA VAL A 170 8.84 15.05 -1.50
C VAL A 170 7.44 15.62 -1.35
N TYR A 171 7.24 16.44 -0.32
CA TYR A 171 5.95 17.05 -0.02
C TYR A 171 5.64 18.18 -1.01
N THR A 172 4.43 18.17 -1.55
CA THR A 172 4.03 19.12 -2.61
C THR A 172 3.21 20.31 -2.08
N GLY A 173 2.60 20.16 -0.91
CA GLY A 173 1.68 21.16 -0.36
C GLY A 173 0.30 21.16 -1.02
N THR A 174 0.02 20.20 -1.90
CA THR A 174 -1.30 19.98 -2.50
C THR A 174 -2.32 19.69 -1.39
N PRO A 175 -3.45 20.41 -1.33
CA PRO A 175 -4.47 20.17 -0.32
C PRO A 175 -5.22 18.86 -0.62
N SER A 176 -5.57 18.10 0.43
CA SER A 176 -6.46 16.95 0.27
C SER A 176 -7.90 17.42 0.07
N LEU A 177 -8.58 16.81 -0.91
CA LEU A 177 -10.02 16.97 -1.12
C LEU A 177 -10.85 16.04 -0.21
N PHE A 178 -10.21 15.10 0.48
CA PHE A 178 -10.84 14.28 1.49
C PHE A 178 -10.77 15.01 2.84
N SER A 179 -11.93 15.33 3.41
CA SER A 179 -11.98 15.73 4.81
C SER A 179 -11.55 14.54 5.67
N GLY A 180 -10.85 14.77 6.78
CA GLY A 180 -10.22 13.70 7.59
C GLY A 180 -11.15 12.66 8.24
N GLU A 181 -12.40 12.54 7.77
CA GLU A 181 -13.43 11.61 8.23
C GLU A 181 -14.12 10.80 7.10
N THR A 182 -13.76 10.94 5.82
CA THR A 182 -14.50 10.28 4.70
C THR A 182 -14.29 8.77 4.54
N ALA A 183 -13.87 8.06 5.60
CA ALA A 183 -14.01 6.60 5.68
C ALA A 183 -14.99 6.18 6.78
N ARG A 184 -16.14 6.85 6.86
CA ARG A 184 -17.28 6.25 7.55
C ARG A 184 -17.92 5.22 6.60
N THR A 185 -17.56 3.96 6.81
CA THR A 185 -18.34 2.74 6.52
C THR A 185 -18.94 2.63 5.11
N ALA A 186 -18.35 1.75 4.29
CA ALA A 186 -18.99 1.18 3.10
C ALA A 186 -19.41 -0.29 3.33
#